data_AF-R1GBT7-F1
#
_entry.id   AF-R1GBT7-F1
#
_cell.length_a   1.000
_cell.length_b   1.000
_cell.length_c   1.000
_cell.angle_alpha   90.00
_cell.angle_beta   90.00
_cell.angle_gamma   90.00
#
_symmetry.space_group_name_H-M   'P 1'
#
loop_
_entity.id
_entity.type
_entity.pdbx_description
1 polymer ?
#
loop_
_entity_poly.entity_id
_entity_poly.type
_entity_poly.pdbx_seq_one_letter_code
_entity_poly.pdbx_strand_id
1 'polypeptide(L)'
;MAPILAWLSAAALLPALSFAQSTTTTHASSASTATASTTSGSSTAASSTSTGYPSATLAVDQGSKGYTYAGCFNETQGYANGGGVRALSGGTMNATDKMTPEWCFNFCGDVQYAGLEYGRECWCAPYLSSLSTELPEGACGIPCKANETEAENLT
;
A
#
# COMPACT_ATOMS: atom_id res chain seq x y z
N MET A 1 12.68 -11.54 -7.93
CA MET A 1 11.34 -11.62 -7.30
C MET A 1 10.49 -10.48 -7.81
N ALA A 2 9.17 -10.63 -7.77
CA ALA A 2 8.26 -9.55 -8.17
C ALA A 2 8.19 -8.51 -7.03
N PRO A 3 7.90 -7.24 -7.35
CA PRO A 3 7.60 -6.28 -6.31
C PRO A 3 6.23 -6.57 -5.70
N ILE A 4 6.03 -6.07 -4.48
CA ILE A 4 4.85 -6.29 -3.66
C ILE A 4 4.01 -5.02 -3.65
N LEU A 5 2.74 -5.14 -4.02
CA LEU A 5 1.74 -4.10 -3.83
C LEU A 5 1.25 -4.18 -2.38
N ALA A 6 1.51 -3.18 -1.54
CA ALA A 6 1.24 -3.26 -0.11
C ALA A 6 0.17 -2.27 0.36
N TRP A 7 -0.59 -2.68 1.36
CA TRP A 7 -1.55 -1.86 2.09
C TRP A 7 -1.32 -1.97 3.60
N LEU A 8 -1.53 -0.86 4.29
CA LEU A 8 -1.43 -0.74 5.74
C LEU A 8 -2.81 -0.79 6.37
N SER A 9 -2.99 -1.61 7.41
CA SER A 9 -4.23 -1.59 8.19
C SER A 9 -4.40 -0.26 8.94
N ALA A 10 -5.53 0.40 8.74
CA ALA A 10 -5.96 1.61 9.44
C ALA A 10 -6.17 1.37 10.94
N ALA A 11 -6.39 0.12 11.37
CA ALA A 11 -6.48 -0.22 12.79
C ALA A 11 -5.16 0.03 13.55
N ALA A 12 -4.03 0.04 12.84
CA ALA A 12 -2.73 0.34 13.42
C ALA A 12 -2.39 1.81 13.54
N LEU A 13 -3.15 2.67 12.86
CA LEU A 13 -3.02 4.12 12.97
C LEU A 13 -3.84 4.67 14.14
N LEU A 14 -4.61 3.83 14.85
CA LEU A 14 -5.29 4.24 16.07
C LEU A 14 -4.24 4.37 17.19
N PRO A 15 -3.93 5.59 17.67
CA PRO A 15 -3.33 5.70 18.98
C PRO A 15 -4.37 5.16 19.96
N ALA A 16 -3.95 4.37 20.94
CA ALA A 16 -4.77 4.03 22.08
C ALA A 16 -5.26 5.32 22.77
N LEU A 17 -6.41 5.86 22.37
CA LEU A 17 -7.09 6.91 23.11
C LEU A 17 -7.74 6.23 24.32
N SER A 18 -6.95 6.08 25.38
CA SER A 18 -7.45 5.78 26.72
C SER A 18 -6.64 6.57 27.74
N PHE A 19 -7.29 7.63 28.23
CA PHE A 19 -7.19 8.28 29.54
C PHE A 19 -5.79 8.54 30.15
N ALA A 20 -5.39 9.82 30.21
CA ALA A 20 -5.16 10.52 31.50
C ALA A 20 -4.80 12.01 31.32
N GLN A 21 -5.65 12.84 31.91
CA GLN A 21 -5.39 14.07 32.67
C GLN A 21 -4.73 15.30 32.04
N SER A 22 -5.57 16.34 31.97
CA SER A 22 -5.24 17.76 32.04
C SER A 22 -4.13 18.07 33.03
N THR A 23 -3.07 18.72 32.55
CA THR A 23 -2.30 19.67 33.34
C THR A 23 -2.11 20.94 32.51
N THR A 24 -2.78 21.99 32.97
CA THR A 24 -2.56 23.38 32.60
C THR A 24 -1.08 23.76 32.80
N THR A 25 -0.42 24.22 31.75
CA THR A 25 0.65 25.21 31.93
C THR A 25 0.69 26.13 30.71
N THR A 26 0.19 27.33 30.94
CA THR A 26 0.42 28.54 30.15
C THR A 26 1.89 28.77 29.89
N HIS A 27 2.29 29.12 28.66
CA HIS A 27 3.35 30.10 28.42
C HIS A 27 3.19 30.73 27.03
N ALA A 28 3.27 32.06 27.01
CA ALA A 28 2.91 32.92 25.89
C ALA A 28 4.07 33.18 24.91
N SER A 29 3.68 33.30 23.64
CA SER A 29 4.13 34.22 22.59
C SER A 29 5.63 34.38 22.28
N SER A 30 5.96 34.20 20.99
CA SER A 30 6.40 35.32 20.15
C SER A 30 6.44 34.96 18.66
N ALA A 31 5.89 35.85 17.84
CA ALA A 31 5.89 35.82 16.39
C ALA A 31 7.27 36.18 15.80
N SER A 32 7.53 35.76 14.57
CA SER A 32 8.10 36.63 13.51
C SER A 32 7.98 36.00 12.13
N THR A 33 7.54 36.87 11.22
CA THR A 33 7.44 36.83 9.75
C THR A 33 8.69 36.44 8.99
N ALA A 34 8.51 35.78 7.83
CA ALA A 34 9.29 36.03 6.61
C ALA A 34 8.52 35.59 5.36
N THR A 35 8.84 36.26 4.26
CA THR A 35 8.02 36.56 3.08
C THR A 35 8.20 35.56 1.92
N ALA A 36 7.24 35.59 1.00
CA ALA A 36 7.10 34.82 -0.24
C ALA A 36 8.31 34.76 -1.19
N SER A 37 8.32 33.77 -2.09
CA SER A 37 8.70 33.92 -3.51
C SER A 37 8.18 32.76 -4.37
N THR A 38 7.64 33.15 -5.52
CA THR A 38 7.02 32.39 -6.60
C THR A 38 8.05 31.70 -7.49
N THR A 39 7.76 30.50 -8.00
CA THR A 39 8.20 30.09 -9.34
C THR A 39 7.16 29.17 -9.99
N SER A 40 6.63 29.66 -11.10
CA SER A 40 5.83 28.91 -12.07
C SER A 40 6.69 27.83 -12.74
N GLY A 41 6.13 26.63 -12.85
CA GLY A 41 6.66 25.54 -13.66
C GLY A 41 5.53 24.84 -14.39
N SER A 42 5.19 25.35 -15.57
CA SER A 42 4.31 24.68 -16.52
C SER A 42 4.99 23.41 -17.04
N SER A 43 4.27 22.29 -17.05
CA SER A 43 4.55 21.17 -17.94
C SER A 43 3.23 20.54 -18.34
N THR A 44 2.86 20.84 -19.58
CA THR A 44 1.78 20.23 -20.36
C THR A 44 2.11 18.79 -20.74
N ALA A 45 1.05 17.98 -20.75
CA ALA A 45 0.84 16.77 -21.55
C ALA A 45 1.64 15.51 -21.20
N ALA A 46 0.95 14.56 -20.57
CA ALA A 46 0.80 13.23 -21.16
C ALA A 46 -0.52 12.61 -20.68
N SER A 47 -1.56 12.77 -21.49
CA SER A 47 -2.74 11.91 -21.44
C SER A 47 -2.29 10.52 -21.88
N SER A 48 -2.00 9.64 -20.92
CA SER A 48 -1.93 8.21 -21.17
C SER A 48 -3.36 7.68 -21.20
N THR A 49 -3.84 7.45 -22.41
CA THR A 49 -5.00 6.61 -22.69
C THR A 49 -4.73 5.22 -22.11
N SER A 50 -5.23 4.94 -20.90
CA SER A 50 -5.32 3.58 -20.39
C SER A 50 -6.71 3.05 -20.66
N THR A 51 -6.86 2.46 -21.83
CA THR A 51 -7.94 1.53 -22.15
C THR A 51 -7.78 0.28 -21.28
N GLY A 52 -8.73 0.07 -20.36
CA GLY A 52 -8.95 -1.19 -19.65
C GLY A 52 -8.43 -1.20 -18.22
N TYR A 53 -9.35 -1.15 -17.26
CA TYR A 53 -9.41 -1.78 -15.92
C TYR A 53 -10.15 -0.87 -14.93
N PRO A 54 -11.49 -0.70 -15.07
CA PRO A 54 -12.24 0.20 -14.20
C PRO A 54 -12.70 -0.41 -12.86
N SER A 55 -12.21 -1.60 -12.47
CA SER A 55 -12.64 -2.25 -11.21
C SER A 55 -11.52 -2.36 -10.16
N ALA A 56 -10.29 -2.73 -10.55
CA ALA A 56 -9.17 -2.90 -9.62
C ALA A 56 -8.58 -1.57 -9.11
N THR A 57 -8.62 -0.51 -9.93
CA THR A 57 -8.06 0.81 -9.57
C THR A 57 -8.85 1.51 -8.45
N LEU A 58 -10.16 1.27 -8.35
CA LEU A 58 -11.01 1.91 -7.33
C LEU A 58 -10.87 1.27 -5.94
N ALA A 59 -10.51 -0.02 -5.89
CA ALA A 59 -10.17 -0.71 -4.64
C ALA A 59 -8.79 -0.31 -4.08
N VAL A 60 -7.85 0.03 -4.98
CA VAL A 60 -6.49 0.48 -4.63
C VAL A 60 -6.50 1.87 -4.01
N ASP A 61 -7.32 2.81 -4.51
CA ASP A 61 -7.25 4.21 -4.10
C ASP A 61 -7.96 4.54 -2.77
N GLN A 62 -8.99 3.79 -2.38
CA GLN A 62 -9.92 4.21 -1.31
C GLN A 62 -9.98 3.30 -0.08
N GLY A 63 -9.06 2.35 0.05
CA GLY A 63 -8.93 1.57 1.27
C GLY A 63 -10.15 0.71 1.62
N SER A 64 -10.21 -0.46 1.00
CA SER A 64 -11.25 -1.45 1.30
C SER A 64 -10.95 -2.16 2.63
N LYS A 65 -11.99 -2.42 3.45
CA LYS A 65 -11.90 -3.29 4.65
C LYS A 65 -10.88 -2.84 5.72
N GLY A 66 -10.67 -1.54 5.85
CA GLY A 66 -9.78 -1.01 6.88
C GLY A 66 -8.30 -1.12 6.53
N TYR A 67 -7.95 -1.41 5.27
CA TYR A 67 -6.60 -1.20 4.75
C TYR A 67 -6.53 0.10 3.97
N THR A 68 -5.36 0.72 3.90
CA THR A 68 -5.09 1.90 3.07
C THR A 68 -3.85 1.61 2.25
N TYR A 69 -3.84 2.05 0.99
CA TYR A 69 -2.70 1.79 0.11
C TYR A 69 -1.43 2.43 0.66
N ALA A 70 -0.38 1.62 0.77
CA ALA A 70 0.89 2.02 1.35
C ALA A 70 1.97 2.23 0.28
N GLY A 71 1.83 1.63 -0.90
CA GLY A 71 2.76 1.77 -2.01
C GLY A 71 3.17 0.44 -2.65
N CYS A 72 4.00 0.56 -3.68
CA CYS A 72 4.65 -0.56 -4.36
C CYS A 72 6.08 -0.72 -3.82
N PHE A 73 6.46 -1.92 -3.36
CA PHE A 73 7.72 -2.15 -2.66
C PHE A 73 8.54 -3.26 -3.30
N ASN A 74 9.86 -3.11 -3.42
CA ASN A 74 10.69 -4.20 -3.96
C ASN A 74 10.80 -5.38 -2.99
N GLU A 75 10.88 -6.60 -3.53
CA GLU A 75 11.25 -7.73 -2.69
C GLU A 75 12.70 -7.60 -2.20
N THR A 76 12.96 -8.09 -1.00
CA THR A 76 14.25 -8.13 -0.31
C THR A 76 14.79 -9.55 -0.19
N GLN A 77 13.94 -10.59 -0.21
CA GLN A 77 14.43 -11.97 -0.16
C GLN A 77 15.29 -12.26 -1.38
N GLY A 78 16.38 -13.02 -1.21
CA GLY A 78 17.29 -13.42 -2.29
C GLY A 78 18.03 -12.29 -3.03
N TYR A 79 17.98 -11.05 -2.55
CA TYR A 79 18.84 -9.96 -3.02
C TYR A 79 20.04 -9.79 -2.08
N ALA A 80 21.22 -9.48 -2.65
CA ALA A 80 22.47 -9.35 -1.91
C ALA A 80 22.40 -8.34 -0.74
N ASN A 81 21.57 -7.31 -0.86
CA ASN A 81 21.38 -6.25 0.14
C ASN A 81 20.07 -6.38 0.93
N GLY A 82 19.34 -7.50 0.81
CA GLY A 82 18.00 -7.64 1.37
C GLY A 82 17.92 -8.37 2.72
N GLY A 83 19.07 -8.65 3.35
CA GLY A 83 19.11 -9.22 4.70
C GLY A 83 18.57 -10.64 4.84
N GLY A 84 18.25 -11.31 3.72
CA GLY A 84 17.72 -12.69 3.71
C GLY A 84 16.27 -12.83 4.17
N VAL A 85 15.57 -11.72 4.40
CA VAL A 85 14.16 -11.68 4.80
C VAL A 85 13.29 -11.22 3.64
N ARG A 86 12.00 -11.51 3.69
CA ARG A 86 11.01 -10.95 2.76
C ARG A 86 10.69 -9.51 3.15
N ALA A 87 10.23 -8.73 2.18
CA ALA A 87 9.76 -7.36 2.37
C ALA A 87 8.56 -7.37 3.32
N LEU A 88 7.57 -8.23 3.09
CA LEU A 88 6.53 -8.53 4.08
C LEU A 88 6.90 -9.80 4.86
N SER A 89 7.16 -9.67 6.16
CA SER A 89 7.70 -10.75 6.99
C SER A 89 7.02 -10.91 8.35
N GLY A 90 7.14 -12.11 8.93
CA GLY A 90 6.63 -12.42 10.27
C GLY A 90 5.15 -12.77 10.33
N GLY A 91 4.51 -13.05 9.19
CA GLY A 91 3.09 -13.42 9.14
C GLY A 91 2.81 -14.65 8.26
N THR A 92 1.69 -14.63 7.55
CA THR A 92 1.18 -15.76 6.77
C THR A 92 0.98 -15.38 5.31
N MET A 93 0.87 -16.39 4.45
CA MET A 93 0.59 -16.20 3.03
C MET A 93 -0.39 -17.25 2.53
N ASN A 94 -1.13 -16.89 1.48
CA ASN A 94 -1.89 -17.84 0.71
C ASN A 94 -1.89 -17.44 -0.77
N ALA A 95 -1.90 -18.43 -1.65
CA ALA A 95 -1.94 -18.23 -3.09
C ALA A 95 -3.22 -18.85 -3.67
N THR A 96 -3.90 -18.12 -4.54
CA THR A 96 -5.12 -18.60 -5.18
C THR A 96 -5.29 -17.98 -6.57
N ASP A 97 -5.88 -18.73 -7.49
CA ASP A 97 -6.28 -18.21 -8.80
C ASP A 97 -7.48 -17.26 -8.72
N LYS A 98 -8.17 -17.23 -7.57
CA LYS A 98 -9.28 -16.29 -7.29
C LYS A 98 -8.81 -15.01 -6.60
N MET A 99 -7.54 -14.65 -6.78
CA MET A 99 -6.96 -13.50 -6.08
C MET A 99 -7.59 -12.19 -6.52
N THR A 100 -7.99 -11.37 -5.55
CA THR A 100 -8.33 -9.95 -5.67
C THR A 100 -7.81 -9.19 -4.43
N PRO A 101 -7.67 -7.86 -4.46
CA PRO A 101 -7.34 -7.09 -3.26
C PRO A 101 -8.32 -7.36 -2.11
N GLU A 102 -9.62 -7.40 -2.37
CA GLU A 102 -10.66 -7.68 -1.37
C GLU A 102 -10.52 -9.08 -0.76
N TRP A 103 -10.19 -10.08 -1.58
CA TRP A 103 -9.93 -11.42 -1.08
C TRP A 103 -8.74 -11.40 -0.12
N CYS A 104 -7.67 -10.68 -0.49
CA CYS A 104 -6.47 -10.57 0.34
C CYS A 104 -6.74 -9.83 1.65
N PHE A 105 -7.48 -8.72 1.64
CA PHE A 105 -7.87 -8.02 2.86
C PHE A 105 -8.70 -8.88 3.80
N ASN A 106 -9.66 -9.64 3.26
CA ASN A 106 -10.47 -10.56 4.07
C ASN A 106 -9.62 -11.70 4.66
N PHE A 107 -8.64 -12.21 3.91
CA PHE A 107 -7.72 -13.22 4.39
C PHE A 107 -6.79 -12.67 5.50
N CYS A 108 -6.32 -11.43 5.34
CA CYS A 108 -5.43 -10.79 6.31
C CYS A 108 -6.14 -10.26 7.56
N GLY A 109 -7.45 -10.02 7.52
CA GLY A 109 -8.19 -9.47 8.67
C GLY A 109 -7.54 -8.18 9.16
N ASP A 110 -7.20 -8.10 10.45
CA ASP A 110 -6.61 -6.89 11.07
C ASP A 110 -5.07 -6.90 11.13
N VAL A 111 -4.39 -7.74 10.35
CA VAL A 111 -2.92 -7.76 10.30
C VAL A 111 -2.37 -6.43 9.77
N GLN A 112 -1.17 -6.05 10.22
CA GLN A 112 -0.60 -4.73 9.97
C GLN A 112 -0.47 -4.38 8.48
N TYR A 113 0.00 -5.32 7.68
CA TYR A 113 0.15 -5.18 6.24
C TYR A 113 -0.54 -6.32 5.52
N ALA A 114 -1.24 -5.98 4.45
CA ALA A 114 -1.64 -6.90 3.39
C ALA A 114 -0.80 -6.58 2.16
N GLY A 115 -0.45 -7.58 1.35
CA GLY A 115 0.26 -7.33 0.11
C GLY A 115 0.02 -8.40 -0.95
N LEU A 116 0.05 -7.98 -2.21
CA LEU A 116 -0.09 -8.84 -3.37
C LEU A 116 1.25 -9.00 -4.10
N GLU A 117 1.54 -10.23 -4.49
CA GLU A 117 2.70 -10.56 -5.32
C GLU A 117 2.28 -11.52 -6.45
N TYR A 118 2.90 -11.36 -7.63
CA TYR A 118 2.67 -12.23 -8.80
C TYR A 118 1.20 -12.39 -9.23
N GLY A 119 0.33 -11.44 -8.87
CA GLY A 119 -1.10 -11.47 -9.20
C GLY A 119 -1.93 -12.56 -8.53
N ARG A 120 -1.32 -13.49 -7.80
CA ARG A 120 -2.01 -14.65 -7.19
C ARG A 120 -1.66 -14.91 -5.73
N GLU A 121 -0.65 -14.23 -5.19
CA GLU A 121 -0.16 -14.45 -3.84
C GLU A 121 -0.60 -13.29 -2.95
N CYS A 122 -1.18 -13.62 -1.79
CA CYS A 122 -1.54 -12.67 -0.75
C CYS A 122 -0.65 -12.92 0.46
N TRP A 123 -0.08 -11.84 0.97
CA TRP A 123 0.84 -11.79 2.08
C TRP A 123 0.24 -10.96 3.20
N CYS A 124 0.13 -11.53 4.39
CA CYS A 124 -0.31 -10.82 5.59
C CYS A 124 0.86 -10.78 6.55
N ALA A 125 1.36 -9.60 6.88
CA ALA A 125 2.57 -9.48 7.68
C ALA A 125 2.47 -8.35 8.72
N PRO A 126 3.03 -8.54 9.92
CA PRO A 126 3.21 -7.46 10.90
C PRO A 126 4.27 -6.44 10.46
N TYR A 127 5.21 -6.80 9.58
CA TYR A 127 6.37 -5.97 9.27
C TYR A 127 6.59 -5.80 7.77
N LEU A 128 6.86 -4.55 7.37
CA LEU A 128 7.50 -4.19 6.12
C LEU A 128 9.00 -3.93 6.39
N SER A 129 9.88 -4.64 5.69
CA SER A 129 11.33 -4.55 5.85
C SER A 129 11.83 -3.15 5.51
N SER A 130 12.66 -2.57 6.39
CA SER A 130 13.32 -1.28 6.15
C SER A 130 14.36 -1.32 5.01
N LEU A 131 14.69 -2.51 4.52
CA LEU A 131 15.54 -2.71 3.33
C LEU A 131 14.73 -2.73 2.04
N SER A 132 13.40 -2.72 2.14
CA SER A 132 12.51 -2.55 1.01
C SER A 132 12.35 -1.06 0.70
N THR A 133 12.43 -0.74 -0.58
CA THR A 133 12.32 0.61 -1.14
C THR A 133 11.05 0.68 -1.96
N GLU A 134 10.38 1.83 -1.88
CA GLU A 134 9.23 2.12 -2.71
C GLU A 134 9.66 2.24 -4.19
N LEU A 135 8.87 1.64 -5.08
CA LEU A 135 9.05 1.62 -6.51
C LEU A 135 7.93 2.45 -7.19
N PRO A 136 8.12 2.87 -8.45
CA PRO A 136 7.04 3.46 -9.21
C PRO A 136 5.83 2.52 -9.30
N GLU A 137 4.62 3.06 -9.16
CA GLU A 137 3.33 2.32 -9.16
C GLU A 137 3.21 1.26 -10.27
N GLY A 138 3.69 1.58 -11.48
CA GLY A 138 3.66 0.67 -12.62
C GLY A 138 4.47 -0.62 -12.44
N ALA A 139 5.42 -0.66 -11.49
CA ALA A 139 6.19 -1.87 -11.20
C ALA A 139 5.34 -2.96 -10.54
N CYS A 140 4.30 -2.59 -9.78
CA CYS A 140 3.37 -3.51 -9.13
C CYS A 140 2.08 -3.72 -9.91
N GLY A 141 1.96 -3.20 -11.14
CA GLY A 141 0.78 -3.31 -12.02
C GLY A 141 0.53 -4.70 -12.60
N ILE A 142 0.82 -5.76 -11.84
CA ILE A 142 0.55 -7.15 -12.23
C ILE A 142 -0.94 -7.42 -12.04
N PRO A 143 -1.67 -7.87 -13.08
CA PRO A 143 -3.09 -8.15 -12.96
C PRO A 143 -3.35 -9.28 -11.95
N CYS A 144 -4.42 -9.12 -11.17
CA CYS A 144 -4.90 -10.15 -10.26
C CYS A 144 -5.43 -11.35 -11.06
N LYS A 145 -5.13 -12.58 -10.61
CA LYS A 145 -5.41 -13.81 -11.36
C LYS A 145 -6.91 -14.05 -11.57
N ALA A 146 -7.76 -13.63 -10.64
CA ALA A 146 -9.21 -13.74 -10.79
C ALA A 146 -9.73 -12.94 -12.01
N ASN A 147 -9.09 -11.81 -12.30
CA ASN A 147 -9.49 -10.92 -13.39
C ASN A 147 -9.08 -11.46 -14.77
N GLU A 148 -8.22 -12.48 -14.83
CA GLU A 148 -7.97 -13.19 -16.09
C GLU A 148 -9.12 -14.16 -16.44
N THR A 149 -9.85 -14.66 -15.45
CA THR A 149 -11.00 -15.57 -15.66
C THR A 149 -12.33 -14.81 -15.80
N GLU A 150 -12.45 -13.60 -15.26
CA GLU A 150 -13.63 -12.74 -15.45
C GLU A 150 -13.73 -12.18 -16.87
N ALA A 151 -12.63 -12.21 -17.65
CA ALA A 151 -12.61 -11.92 -19.08
C ALA A 151 -13.17 -13.04 -19.96
N GLU A 152 -13.34 -14.26 -19.45
CA GLU A 152 -13.79 -15.42 -20.24
C GLU A 152 -15.30 -15.70 -20.17
N ASN A 153 -16.10 -14.93 -19.41
CA ASN A 153 -17.54 -15.19 -19.28
C ASN A 153 -18.44 -13.96 -19.49
N LEU A 154 -18.08 -13.09 -20.45
CA LEU A 154 -18.94 -12.02 -20.96
C LEU A 154 -19.19 -12.17 -22.48
N THR A 155 -19.43 -13.40 -22.94
CA THR A 155 -19.97 -13.66 -24.29
C THR A 155 -21.43 -14.09 -24.22
#